data_AF-A0A8J8BN71-F1
#
_entry.id   AF-A0A8J8BN71-F1
#
_cell.length_a   1.000
_cell.length_b   1.000
_cell.length_c   1.000
_cell.angle_alpha   90.00
_cell.angle_beta   90.00
_cell.angle_gamma   90.00
#
_symmetry.space_group_name_H-M   'P 1'
#
loop_
_entity.id
_entity.type
_entity.pdbx_description
1 polymer ?
#
loop_
_entity_poly.entity_id
_entity_poly.type
_entity_poly.pdbx_seq_one_letter_code
_entity_poly.pdbx_strand_id
1 'polypeptide(L)'
;MVDLRDIITRDVITIDSKSSVIEVAQLMSRKNISSILVVEDEITKGIISERDFLHFIAEDHDPHTVKAEDIMSSPVITSDINTKLHQILEVMWGKGIRRIPITEEGKLVGIITETNLTQALRRSKIKLEPKVEDTVATQPMQHDLQFGKTYLFMEHKPERSIKAFEEMVKHTIPGLLITRDDPREVKQKYGLDKTPVIWLTNSSPTGEFIDPHNIVGLSLTINDYMSNADKSVVLLDGISYLITQNQFDTILGLMQYLRDNSVKHNSTLIIPLNPKTLEDRQVELIKQEVDEIL
;
A
#
# COMPACT_ATOMS: atom_id res chain seq x y z
N MET A 1 -4.96 15.42 -11.63
CA MET A 1 -3.99 14.32 -11.72
C MET A 1 -2.68 14.85 -11.17
N VAL A 2 -2.06 14.16 -10.22
CA VAL A 2 -0.78 14.57 -9.63
C VAL A 2 0.33 14.29 -10.64
N ASP A 3 1.12 15.29 -10.99
CA ASP A 3 2.27 15.13 -11.88
C ASP A 3 3.47 14.58 -11.09
N LEU A 4 4.22 13.66 -11.69
CA LEU A 4 5.44 13.12 -11.09
C LEU A 4 6.45 14.22 -10.77
N ARG A 5 6.54 15.24 -11.63
CA ARG A 5 7.48 16.37 -11.50
C ARG A 5 7.25 17.20 -10.24
N ASP A 6 6.04 17.19 -9.71
CA ASP A 6 5.64 17.95 -8.52
C ASP A 6 5.95 17.23 -7.20
N ILE A 7 6.32 15.95 -7.27
CA ILE A 7 6.36 15.07 -6.09
C ILE A 7 7.70 14.34 -5.92
N ILE A 8 8.55 14.36 -6.94
CA ILE A 8 9.92 13.86 -6.82
C ILE A 8 10.73 14.71 -5.84
N THR A 9 11.57 14.03 -5.06
CA THR A 9 12.60 14.70 -4.25
C THR A 9 13.82 14.92 -5.14
N ARG A 10 14.15 16.19 -5.44
CA ARG A 10 15.24 16.55 -6.37
C ARG A 10 16.62 16.59 -5.72
N ASP A 11 16.67 16.93 -4.43
CA ASP A 11 17.92 16.93 -3.67
C ASP A 11 18.25 15.49 -3.26
N VAL A 12 18.84 14.75 -4.19
CA VAL A 12 19.18 13.34 -4.00
C VAL A 12 20.58 13.26 -3.43
N ILE A 13 20.67 12.68 -2.23
CA ILE A 13 21.95 12.40 -1.60
C ILE A 13 22.54 11.16 -2.26
N THR A 14 23.75 11.31 -2.80
CA THR A 14 24.49 10.27 -3.51
C THR A 14 25.83 10.00 -2.82
N ILE A 15 26.43 8.86 -3.12
CA ILE A 15 27.80 8.51 -2.71
C ILE A 15 28.53 7.78 -3.83
N ASP A 16 29.85 8.00 -3.93
CA ASP A 16 30.70 7.33 -4.92
C ASP A 16 30.81 5.83 -4.64
N SER A 17 30.80 5.00 -5.69
CA SER A 17 30.86 3.54 -5.60
C SER A 17 32.07 3.00 -4.83
N LYS A 18 33.19 3.74 -4.82
CA LYS A 18 34.45 3.36 -4.16
C LYS A 18 34.55 3.89 -2.72
N SER A 19 33.53 4.57 -2.23
CA SER A 19 33.45 4.98 -0.83
C SER A 19 33.34 3.76 0.08
N SER A 20 33.94 3.82 1.26
CA SER A 20 33.87 2.75 2.25
C SER A 20 32.48 2.65 2.88
N VAL A 21 32.10 1.45 3.33
CA VAL A 21 30.81 1.21 4.02
C VAL A 21 30.63 2.12 5.24
N ILE A 22 31.71 2.41 5.99
CA ILE A 22 31.65 3.34 7.12
C ILE A 22 31.31 4.77 6.68
N GLU A 23 31.82 5.24 5.55
CA GLU A 23 31.49 6.57 5.00
C GLU A 23 30.02 6.64 4.58
N VAL A 24 29.51 5.56 3.96
CA VAL A 24 28.08 5.41 3.63
C VAL A 24 27.23 5.55 4.89
N ALA A 25 27.53 4.77 5.94
CA ALA A 25 26.79 4.79 7.21
C ALA A 25 26.83 6.16 7.90
N GLN A 26 28.01 6.79 7.95
CA GLN A 26 28.18 8.12 8.53
C GLN A 26 27.42 9.19 7.75
N LEU A 27 27.41 9.12 6.42
CA LEU A 27 26.65 10.06 5.60
C LEU A 27 25.15 9.88 5.80
N MET A 28 24.67 8.64 5.78
CA MET A 28 23.25 8.32 6.02
C MET A 28 22.78 8.78 7.40
N SER A 29 23.58 8.53 8.44
CA SER A 29 23.30 8.98 9.81
C SER A 29 23.30 10.51 9.92
N ARG A 30 24.34 11.20 9.42
CA ARG A 30 24.43 12.67 9.46
C ARG A 30 23.30 13.36 8.71
N LYS A 31 22.84 12.76 7.61
CA LYS A 31 21.76 13.30 6.75
C LYS A 31 20.38 12.81 7.17
N ASN A 32 20.29 11.91 8.15
CA ASN A 32 19.06 11.30 8.62
C ASN A 32 18.22 10.67 7.49
N ILE A 33 18.88 9.85 6.66
CA ILE A 33 18.27 9.17 5.51
C ILE A 33 18.36 7.65 5.66
N SER A 34 17.34 6.93 5.22
CA SER A 34 17.24 5.46 5.31
C SER A 34 17.75 4.70 4.08
N SER A 35 18.16 5.43 3.04
CA SER A 35 18.92 4.89 1.91
C SER A 35 19.76 5.97 1.24
N ILE A 36 20.72 5.54 0.43
CA ILE A 36 21.55 6.41 -0.38
C ILE A 36 21.81 5.78 -1.75
N LEU A 37 21.84 6.61 -2.80
CA LEU A 37 22.17 6.15 -4.14
C LEU A 37 23.67 6.08 -4.33
N VAL A 38 24.12 4.97 -4.91
CA VAL A 38 25.52 4.77 -5.29
C VAL A 38 25.68 5.16 -6.74
N VAL A 39 26.60 6.09 -6.98
CA VAL A 39 26.89 6.63 -8.31
C VAL A 39 28.34 6.37 -8.69
N GLU A 40 28.58 6.25 -9.98
CA GLU A 40 29.93 6.25 -10.58
C GLU A 40 29.82 7.03 -11.89
N ASP A 41 30.69 8.03 -12.07
CA ASP A 41 30.67 8.93 -13.24
C ASP A 41 29.28 9.54 -13.53
N GLU A 42 28.58 10.01 -12.48
CA GLU A 42 27.21 10.57 -12.54
C GLU A 42 26.10 9.57 -12.95
N ILE A 43 26.45 8.29 -13.14
CA ILE A 43 25.50 7.22 -13.46
C ILE A 43 25.11 6.52 -12.18
N THR A 44 23.81 6.36 -11.93
CA THR A 44 23.31 5.59 -10.79
C THR A 44 23.57 4.10 -11.02
N LYS A 45 24.39 3.50 -10.16
CA LYS A 45 24.79 2.07 -10.24
C LYS A 45 23.95 1.20 -9.32
N GLY A 46 23.64 1.71 -8.13
CA GLY A 46 22.94 0.94 -7.11
C GLY A 46 22.32 1.80 -6.03
N ILE A 47 21.75 1.12 -5.04
CA ILE A 47 21.17 1.73 -3.85
C ILE A 47 21.56 0.92 -2.62
N ILE A 48 21.87 1.62 -1.53
CA ILE A 48 22.12 1.02 -0.22
C ILE A 48 21.03 1.51 0.74
N SER A 49 20.46 0.59 1.50
CA SER A 49 19.43 0.80 2.52
C SER A 49 19.87 0.24 3.87
N GLU A 50 19.14 0.59 4.93
CA GLU A 50 19.36 0.03 6.28
C GLU A 50 19.41 -1.51 6.31
N ARG A 51 18.66 -2.19 5.42
CA ARG A 51 18.65 -3.66 5.32
C ARG A 51 19.98 -4.22 4.83
N ASP A 52 20.65 -3.51 3.93
CA ASP A 52 21.93 -3.95 3.36
C ASP A 52 23.03 -3.91 4.44
N PHE A 53 22.99 -2.92 5.33
CA PHE A 53 23.87 -2.88 6.50
C PHE A 53 23.62 -4.04 7.47
N LEU A 54 22.36 -4.44 7.66
CA LEU A 54 22.05 -5.58 8.52
C LEU A 54 22.69 -6.86 7.98
N HIS A 55 22.69 -7.06 6.67
CA HIS A 55 23.35 -8.19 6.03
C HIS A 55 24.88 -8.09 6.14
N PHE A 56 25.45 -6.92 5.82
CA PHE A 56 26.89 -6.65 5.92
C PHE A 56 27.44 -6.93 7.33
N ILE A 57 26.75 -6.48 8.39
CA ILE A 57 27.18 -6.71 9.77
C ILE A 57 27.17 -8.20 10.12
N ALA A 58 26.22 -8.98 9.58
CA ALA A 58 26.15 -10.41 9.83
C ALA A 58 27.32 -11.20 9.22
N GLU A 59 28.01 -10.63 8.24
CA GLU A 59 29.18 -11.24 7.58
C GLU A 59 30.52 -10.91 8.28
N ASP A 60 30.52 -10.02 9.29
CA ASP A 60 31.70 -9.65 10.09
C ASP A 60 32.89 -9.09 9.25
N HIS A 61 32.59 -8.41 8.16
CA HIS A 61 33.57 -7.71 7.34
C HIS A 61 33.97 -6.35 7.94
N ASP A 62 35.19 -5.87 7.63
CA ASP A 62 35.67 -4.56 8.09
C ASP A 62 35.01 -3.41 7.28
N PRO A 63 34.18 -2.55 7.92
CA PRO A 63 33.47 -1.46 7.23
C PRO A 63 34.38 -0.37 6.67
N HIS A 64 35.64 -0.31 7.08
CA HIS A 64 36.62 0.64 6.55
C HIS A 64 37.22 0.21 5.21
N THR A 65 37.16 -1.08 4.88
CA THR A 65 37.79 -1.63 3.67
C THR A 65 36.79 -1.97 2.58
N VAL A 66 35.62 -2.51 2.95
CA VAL A 66 34.54 -2.85 2.01
C VAL A 66 33.95 -1.58 1.38
N LYS A 67 33.60 -1.67 0.10
CA LYS A 67 33.11 -0.54 -0.70
C LYS A 67 31.60 -0.52 -0.81
N ALA A 68 31.06 0.65 -1.15
CA ALA A 68 29.64 0.84 -1.38
C ALA A 68 29.13 -0.09 -2.50
N GLU A 69 29.92 -0.29 -3.56
CA GLU A 69 29.57 -1.20 -4.66
C GLU A 69 29.45 -2.68 -4.25
N ASP A 70 30.13 -3.09 -3.17
CA ASP A 70 30.13 -4.47 -2.70
C ASP A 70 28.83 -4.82 -1.94
N ILE A 71 28.16 -3.81 -1.35
CA ILE A 71 26.95 -4.02 -0.53
C ILE A 71 25.67 -3.46 -1.16
N MET A 72 25.77 -2.74 -2.28
CA MET A 72 24.61 -2.13 -2.92
C MET A 72 23.74 -3.16 -3.63
N SER A 73 22.43 -2.91 -3.64
CA SER A 73 21.53 -3.57 -4.58
C SER A 73 21.73 -2.98 -5.98
N SER A 74 22.06 -3.85 -6.96
CA SER A 74 22.37 -3.48 -8.35
C SER A 74 21.88 -4.55 -9.34
N PRO A 75 21.43 -4.17 -10.56
CA PRO A 75 21.21 -2.80 -11.03
C PRO A 75 20.02 -2.17 -10.32
N VAL A 76 20.11 -0.88 -9.99
CA VAL A 76 18.98 -0.17 -9.39
C VAL A 76 17.83 -0.02 -10.40
N ILE A 77 16.62 -0.31 -9.94
CA ILE A 77 15.41 -0.13 -10.74
C ILE A 77 15.09 1.36 -10.80
N THR A 78 15.05 1.94 -12.00
CA THR A 78 14.77 3.36 -12.24
C THR A 78 13.47 3.54 -13.03
N SER A 79 12.95 4.76 -13.10
CA SER A 79 11.84 5.13 -13.99
C SER A 79 12.07 6.50 -14.62
N ASP A 80 11.54 6.70 -15.83
CA ASP A 80 11.64 7.98 -16.53
C ASP A 80 10.71 9.02 -15.89
N ILE A 81 11.09 10.28 -15.92
CA ILE A 81 10.31 11.41 -15.38
C ILE A 81 8.95 11.58 -16.06
N ASN A 82 8.76 11.01 -17.25
CA ASN A 82 7.49 11.02 -17.98
C ASN A 82 6.68 9.73 -17.76
N THR A 83 7.19 8.77 -16.98
CA THR A 83 6.45 7.56 -16.59
C THR A 83 5.22 7.94 -15.75
N LYS A 84 4.08 7.30 -16.03
CA LYS A 84 2.85 7.59 -15.30
C LYS A 84 2.96 7.08 -13.86
N LEU A 85 2.36 7.81 -12.93
CA LEU A 85 2.48 7.50 -11.50
C LEU A 85 2.05 6.08 -11.11
N HIS A 86 0.98 5.57 -11.73
CA HIS A 86 0.52 4.21 -11.46
C HIS A 86 1.56 3.17 -11.84
N GLN A 87 2.27 3.35 -12.97
CA GLN A 87 3.31 2.40 -13.43
C GLN A 87 4.49 2.34 -12.46
N ILE A 88 4.87 3.48 -11.88
CA ILE A 88 5.92 3.54 -10.85
C ILE A 88 5.51 2.72 -9.62
N LEU A 89 4.23 2.76 -9.25
CA LEU A 89 3.70 2.02 -8.11
C LEU A 89 3.56 0.52 -8.38
N GLU A 90 3.19 0.14 -9.61
CA GLU A 90 3.23 -1.26 -10.03
C GLU A 90 4.64 -1.84 -9.86
N VAL A 91 5.67 -1.07 -10.23
CA VAL A 91 7.07 -1.46 -10.02
C VAL A 91 7.41 -1.51 -8.53
N MET A 92 7.01 -0.52 -7.74
CA MET A 92 7.27 -0.50 -6.30
C MET A 92 6.68 -1.73 -5.60
N TRP A 93 5.39 -1.98 -5.81
CA TRP A 93 4.69 -3.09 -5.16
C TRP A 93 5.12 -4.45 -5.73
N GLY A 94 5.17 -4.60 -7.05
CA GLY A 94 5.56 -5.85 -7.68
C GLY A 94 7.01 -6.28 -7.40
N LYS A 95 7.87 -5.35 -6.97
CA LYS A 95 9.25 -5.63 -6.56
C LYS A 95 9.50 -5.49 -5.05
N GLY A 96 8.47 -5.15 -4.27
CA GLY A 96 8.63 -4.90 -2.83
C GLY A 96 9.62 -3.77 -2.50
N ILE A 97 9.79 -2.80 -3.41
CA ILE A 97 10.67 -1.64 -3.22
C ILE A 97 9.87 -0.39 -2.90
N ARG A 98 10.40 0.46 -2.01
CA ARG A 98 9.68 1.64 -1.51
C ARG A 98 10.20 2.96 -2.08
N ARG A 99 11.17 2.88 -2.99
CA ARG A 99 11.88 4.02 -3.56
C ARG A 99 12.41 3.67 -4.94
N ILE A 100 12.27 4.60 -5.88
CA ILE A 100 12.70 4.46 -7.28
C ILE A 100 13.43 5.76 -7.66
N PRO A 101 14.69 5.70 -8.10
CA PRO A 101 15.35 6.83 -8.74
C PRO A 101 14.66 7.19 -10.04
N ILE A 102 14.44 8.49 -10.25
CA ILE A 102 13.81 9.03 -11.44
C ILE A 102 14.87 9.63 -12.35
N THR A 103 14.82 9.27 -13.62
CA THR A 103 15.75 9.74 -14.64
C THR A 103 15.05 10.56 -15.73
N GLU A 104 15.79 11.45 -16.38
CA GLU A 104 15.37 12.15 -17.61
C GLU A 104 16.53 11.99 -18.60
N GLU A 105 16.27 11.40 -19.76
CA GLU A 105 17.32 11.10 -20.76
C GLU A 105 18.49 10.29 -20.17
N GLY A 106 18.19 9.37 -19.25
CA GLY A 106 19.18 8.50 -18.59
C GLY A 106 19.97 9.15 -17.44
N LYS A 107 19.75 10.45 -17.16
CA LYS A 107 20.40 11.16 -16.06
C LYS A 107 19.49 11.20 -14.84
N LEU A 108 20.05 11.03 -13.64
CA LEU A 108 19.31 11.14 -12.38
C LEU A 108 18.77 12.57 -12.19
N VAL A 109 17.45 12.71 -12.04
CA VAL A 109 16.78 14.00 -11.80
C VAL A 109 16.07 14.09 -10.45
N GLY A 110 15.93 12.95 -9.77
CA GLY A 110 15.29 12.89 -8.47
C GLY A 110 15.13 11.47 -7.97
N ILE A 111 14.52 11.34 -6.80
CA ILE A 111 14.04 10.07 -6.27
C ILE A 111 12.58 10.23 -5.88
N ILE A 112 11.78 9.21 -6.18
CA ILE A 112 10.44 9.09 -5.64
C ILE A 112 10.39 7.99 -4.60
N THR A 113 9.79 8.30 -3.46
CA THR A 113 9.53 7.35 -2.39
C THR A 113 8.03 7.13 -2.22
N GLU A 114 7.68 6.01 -1.62
CA GLU A 114 6.30 5.72 -1.18
C GLU A 114 5.75 6.83 -0.27
N THR A 115 6.61 7.46 0.53
CA THR A 115 6.24 8.63 1.35
C THR A 115 5.90 9.85 0.51
N ASN A 116 6.68 10.14 -0.54
CA ASN A 116 6.36 11.23 -1.47
C ASN A 116 5.00 11.01 -2.14
N LEU A 117 4.75 9.77 -2.59
CA LEU A 117 3.48 9.35 -3.19
C LEU A 117 2.31 9.57 -2.24
N THR A 118 2.46 9.11 -0.99
CA THR A 118 1.46 9.26 0.08
C THR A 118 1.15 10.74 0.36
N GLN A 119 2.18 11.59 0.46
CA GLN A 119 2.02 13.02 0.73
C GLN A 119 1.38 13.79 -0.43
N ALA A 120 1.80 13.49 -1.65
CA ALA A 120 1.29 14.15 -2.83
C ALA A 120 -0.20 13.88 -3.04
N LEU A 121 -0.59 12.62 -2.91
CA LEU A 121 -1.97 12.20 -3.13
C LEU A 121 -2.88 12.60 -1.97
N ARG A 122 -2.34 12.83 -0.76
CA ARG A 122 -3.09 13.45 0.35
C ARG A 122 -3.71 14.80 -0.01
N ARG A 123 -3.13 15.57 -0.95
CA ARG A 123 -3.69 16.86 -1.40
C ARG A 123 -4.88 16.72 -2.35
N SER A 124 -5.12 15.53 -2.90
CA SER A 124 -6.22 15.22 -3.82
C SER A 124 -7.26 14.25 -3.24
N LYS A 125 -7.20 13.94 -1.94
CA LYS A 125 -7.97 12.85 -1.31
C LYS A 125 -9.41 13.23 -0.96
N ILE A 126 -10.27 12.20 -1.03
CA ILE A 126 -11.47 12.09 -0.20
C ILE A 126 -10.99 12.00 1.25
N LYS A 127 -11.23 13.04 2.05
CA LYS A 127 -10.97 12.98 3.50
C LYS A 127 -12.14 12.25 4.15
N LEU A 128 -11.87 11.03 4.61
CA LEU A 128 -12.82 10.25 5.39
C LEU A 128 -12.47 10.36 6.85
N GLU A 129 -13.45 10.74 7.66
CA GLU A 129 -13.33 10.71 9.12
C GLU A 129 -13.88 9.38 9.64
N PRO A 130 -13.12 8.65 10.47
CA PRO A 130 -13.63 7.49 11.17
C PRO A 130 -14.82 7.86 12.05
N LYS A 131 -15.97 7.23 11.80
CA LYS A 131 -17.21 7.45 12.54
C LYS A 131 -17.73 6.13 13.08
N VAL A 132 -18.22 6.17 14.32
CA VAL A 132 -18.93 5.06 14.94
C VAL A 132 -20.42 5.22 14.72
N GLU A 133 -21.13 4.10 14.53
CA GLU A 133 -22.59 4.11 14.49
C GLU A 133 -23.16 4.44 15.87
N ASP A 134 -24.31 5.12 15.91
CA ASP A 134 -25.00 5.44 17.16
C ASP A 134 -25.68 4.20 17.75
N THR A 135 -26.04 3.24 16.90
CA THR A 135 -26.76 2.04 17.29
C THR A 135 -25.78 0.98 17.74
N VAL A 136 -25.79 0.67 19.03
CA VAL A 136 -25.00 -0.44 19.59
C VAL A 136 -25.82 -1.72 19.53
N ALA A 137 -25.32 -2.73 18.81
CA ALA A 137 -25.92 -4.06 18.82
C ALA A 137 -25.85 -4.66 20.23
N THR A 138 -26.96 -5.27 20.69
CA THR A 138 -27.05 -5.95 21.99
C THR A 138 -26.74 -7.44 21.90
N GLN A 139 -26.67 -7.97 20.68
CA GLN A 139 -26.39 -9.37 20.41
C GLN A 139 -24.88 -9.59 20.34
N PRO A 140 -24.35 -10.71 20.87
CA PRO A 140 -22.93 -11.00 20.76
C PRO A 140 -22.53 -11.14 19.29
N MET A 141 -21.32 -10.69 18.97
CA MET A 141 -20.72 -10.89 17.65
C MET A 141 -20.65 -12.39 17.34
N GLN A 142 -21.05 -12.77 16.13
CA GLN A 142 -21.01 -14.16 15.68
C GLN A 142 -19.64 -14.51 15.10
N HIS A 143 -18.97 -13.52 14.51
CA HIS A 143 -17.62 -13.64 13.97
C HIS A 143 -16.59 -13.12 14.98
N ASP A 144 -15.64 -13.97 15.36
CA ASP A 144 -14.52 -13.59 16.24
C ASP A 144 -13.36 -13.02 15.41
N LEU A 145 -13.57 -11.82 14.85
CA LEU A 145 -12.54 -11.12 14.07
C LEU A 145 -11.63 -10.29 14.98
N GLN A 146 -10.33 -10.50 14.86
CA GLN A 146 -9.32 -9.82 15.66
C GLN A 146 -8.78 -8.58 14.94
N PHE A 147 -8.37 -7.59 15.72
CA PHE A 147 -7.70 -6.39 15.21
C PHE A 147 -6.28 -6.71 14.76
N GLY A 148 -5.80 -5.96 13.76
CA GLY A 148 -4.48 -6.16 13.17
C GLY A 148 -4.38 -7.38 12.26
N LYS A 149 -5.51 -8.00 11.90
CA LYS A 149 -5.56 -9.19 11.02
C LYS A 149 -6.31 -8.94 9.72
N THR A 150 -5.96 -9.74 8.72
CA THR A 150 -6.58 -9.78 7.40
C THR A 150 -7.32 -11.10 7.19
N TYR A 151 -8.59 -11.01 6.80
CA TYR A 151 -9.50 -12.14 6.61
C TYR A 151 -9.95 -12.25 5.16
N LEU A 152 -9.83 -13.44 4.58
CA LEU A 152 -10.34 -13.75 3.24
C LEU A 152 -11.63 -14.57 3.37
N PHE A 153 -12.75 -14.00 2.95
CA PHE A 153 -14.03 -14.70 2.90
C PHE A 153 -14.23 -15.34 1.53
N MET A 154 -14.24 -16.66 1.47
CA MET A 154 -14.44 -17.40 0.23
C MET A 154 -15.93 -17.55 -0.06
N GLU A 155 -16.49 -16.62 -0.85
CA GLU A 155 -17.92 -16.54 -1.10
C GLU A 155 -18.26 -16.01 -2.51
N HIS A 156 -19.44 -16.39 -3.03
CA HIS A 156 -19.86 -15.98 -4.37
C HIS A 156 -20.34 -14.52 -4.41
N LYS A 157 -21.02 -14.08 -3.35
CA LYS A 157 -21.47 -12.71 -3.10
C LYS A 157 -21.02 -12.33 -1.69
N PRO A 158 -20.72 -11.05 -1.41
CA PRO A 158 -20.13 -10.59 -0.16
C PRO A 158 -21.14 -10.55 1.01
N GLU A 159 -21.98 -11.58 1.18
CA GLU A 159 -23.05 -11.56 2.19
C GLU A 159 -22.52 -11.86 3.59
N ARG A 160 -21.62 -12.84 3.74
CA ARG A 160 -21.04 -13.22 5.04
C ARG A 160 -20.04 -12.17 5.50
N SER A 161 -19.18 -11.70 4.60
CA SER A 161 -18.18 -10.68 4.94
C SER A 161 -18.80 -9.33 5.30
N ILE A 162 -19.81 -8.85 4.56
CA ILE A 162 -20.54 -7.61 4.93
C ILE A 162 -21.22 -7.77 6.28
N LYS A 163 -21.80 -8.95 6.58
CA LYS A 163 -22.44 -9.18 7.87
C LYS A 163 -21.42 -9.17 9.03
N ALA A 164 -20.25 -9.78 8.85
CA ALA A 164 -19.17 -9.72 9.83
C ALA A 164 -18.66 -8.28 10.03
N PHE A 165 -18.53 -7.51 8.95
CA PHE A 165 -18.20 -6.08 8.99
C PHE A 165 -19.28 -5.26 9.74
N GLU A 166 -20.55 -5.47 9.41
CA GLU A 166 -21.70 -4.83 10.05
C GLU A 166 -21.74 -5.11 11.55
N GLU A 167 -21.46 -6.35 11.97
CA GLU A 167 -21.36 -6.73 13.38
C GLU A 167 -20.30 -5.89 14.10
N MET A 168 -19.09 -5.75 13.55
CA MET A 168 -18.04 -4.91 14.14
C MET A 168 -18.46 -3.45 14.25
N VAL A 169 -19.02 -2.90 13.17
CA VAL A 169 -19.44 -1.50 13.09
C VAL A 169 -20.52 -1.17 14.11
N LYS A 170 -21.53 -2.05 14.25
CA LYS A 170 -22.58 -1.93 15.26
C LYS A 170 -22.10 -2.18 16.68
N HIS A 171 -20.87 -2.66 16.87
CA HIS A 171 -20.19 -2.73 18.17
C HIS A 171 -19.20 -1.57 18.35
N THR A 172 -19.53 -0.39 17.81
CA THR A 172 -18.78 0.87 17.99
C THR A 172 -17.37 0.87 17.40
N ILE A 173 -17.09 -0.01 16.44
CA ILE A 173 -15.84 0.01 15.68
C ILE A 173 -16.02 0.90 14.44
N PRO A 174 -15.18 1.92 14.22
CA PRO A 174 -15.24 2.71 12.99
C PRO A 174 -15.02 1.81 11.77
N GLY A 175 -15.93 1.87 10.79
CA GLY A 175 -15.89 1.05 9.58
C GLY A 175 -15.68 1.85 8.30
N LEU A 176 -14.92 1.30 7.36
CA LEU A 176 -14.88 1.77 5.97
C LEU A 176 -15.28 0.64 5.03
N LEU A 177 -16.25 0.89 4.16
CA LEU A 177 -16.71 -0.06 3.17
C LEU A 177 -16.34 0.42 1.76
N ILE A 178 -15.61 -0.40 1.02
CA ILE A 178 -15.41 -0.25 -0.43
C ILE A 178 -16.21 -1.35 -1.09
N THR A 179 -17.10 -0.99 -2.00
CA THR A 179 -18.01 -1.96 -2.66
C THR A 179 -18.24 -1.59 -4.12
N ARG A 180 -18.69 -2.57 -4.92
CA ARG A 180 -19.13 -2.35 -6.31
C ARG A 180 -20.61 -2.03 -6.43
N ASP A 181 -21.37 -2.22 -5.36
CA ASP A 181 -22.80 -1.92 -5.31
C ASP A 181 -23.04 -0.43 -5.00
N ASP A 182 -24.23 0.09 -5.33
CA ASP A 182 -24.57 1.50 -5.07
C ASP A 182 -24.52 1.78 -3.56
N PRO A 183 -23.71 2.77 -3.10
CA PRO A 183 -23.58 3.08 -1.68
C PRO A 183 -24.90 3.32 -0.97
N ARG A 184 -25.91 3.89 -1.64
CA ARG A 184 -27.22 4.17 -1.04
C ARG A 184 -27.98 2.88 -0.74
N GLU A 185 -27.96 1.94 -1.68
CA GLU A 185 -28.61 0.63 -1.52
C GLU A 185 -27.94 -0.18 -0.42
N VAL A 186 -26.61 -0.18 -0.39
CA VAL A 186 -25.83 -0.90 0.63
C VAL A 186 -26.06 -0.29 2.01
N LYS A 187 -25.98 1.04 2.15
CA LYS A 187 -26.26 1.72 3.43
C LYS A 187 -27.65 1.40 3.95
N GLN A 188 -28.66 1.48 3.09
CA GLN A 188 -30.04 1.18 3.47
C GLN A 188 -30.21 -0.29 3.88
N LYS A 189 -29.63 -1.22 3.12
CA LYS A 189 -29.78 -2.66 3.33
C LYS A 189 -29.15 -3.13 4.65
N TYR A 190 -28.00 -2.58 5.03
CA TYR A 190 -27.22 -3.04 6.19
C TYR A 190 -27.29 -2.08 7.39
N GLY A 191 -27.94 -0.92 7.25
CA GLY A 191 -28.06 0.07 8.32
C GLY A 191 -26.72 0.73 8.66
N LEU A 192 -25.99 1.17 7.63
CA LEU A 192 -24.68 1.81 7.73
C LEU A 192 -24.82 3.33 7.59
N ASP A 193 -25.41 3.98 8.60
CA ASP A 193 -25.83 5.38 8.53
C ASP A 193 -24.63 6.34 8.48
N LYS A 194 -23.64 6.13 9.37
CA LYS A 194 -22.46 7.00 9.52
C LYS A 194 -21.22 6.46 8.81
N THR A 195 -21.14 5.16 8.65
CA THR A 195 -20.03 4.45 8.01
C THR A 195 -19.80 5.01 6.59
N PRO A 196 -18.59 5.48 6.26
CA PRO A 196 -18.24 5.82 4.90
C PRO A 196 -18.33 4.60 3.97
N VAL A 197 -18.95 4.80 2.81
CA VAL A 197 -19.09 3.76 1.77
C VAL A 197 -18.60 4.35 0.46
N ILE A 198 -17.47 3.83 -0.03
CA ILE A 198 -16.87 4.24 -1.29
C ILE A 198 -17.35 3.31 -2.40
N TRP A 199 -17.86 3.90 -3.49
CA TRP A 199 -18.19 3.13 -4.67
C TRP A 199 -16.96 2.88 -5.54
N LEU A 200 -16.64 1.62 -5.80
CA LEU A 200 -15.60 1.23 -6.74
C LEU A 200 -16.18 1.15 -8.17
N THR A 201 -16.03 2.24 -8.93
CA THR A 201 -16.68 2.38 -10.24
C THR A 201 -15.87 3.27 -11.19
N ASN A 202 -15.94 2.96 -12.49
CA ASN A 202 -15.35 3.76 -13.57
C ASN A 202 -16.30 4.84 -14.12
N SER A 203 -17.57 4.80 -13.71
CA SER A 203 -18.50 5.89 -13.92
C SER A 203 -18.15 6.93 -12.85
N SER A 204 -18.16 8.23 -13.16
CA SER A 204 -17.90 9.28 -12.15
C SER A 204 -19.23 9.75 -11.56
N PRO A 205 -19.83 9.05 -10.58
CA PRO A 205 -21.11 9.42 -10.01
C PRO A 205 -20.97 10.67 -9.14
N THR A 206 -22.12 11.16 -8.66
CA THR A 206 -22.15 12.07 -7.52
C THR A 206 -21.89 11.28 -6.24
N GLY A 207 -21.01 11.76 -5.36
CA GLY A 207 -20.66 11.11 -4.10
C GLY A 207 -19.21 10.60 -4.04
N GLU A 208 -18.91 9.77 -3.04
CA GLU A 208 -17.59 9.18 -2.81
C GLU A 208 -17.39 7.96 -3.71
N PHE A 209 -16.42 8.04 -4.62
CA PHE A 209 -16.08 6.94 -5.51
C PHE A 209 -14.58 6.87 -5.76
N ILE A 210 -14.12 5.69 -6.16
CA ILE A 210 -12.75 5.46 -6.63
C ILE A 210 -12.81 4.68 -7.95
N ASP A 211 -12.08 5.17 -8.95
CA ASP A 211 -11.88 4.44 -10.20
C ASP A 211 -11.03 3.19 -9.93
N PRO A 212 -11.41 2.00 -10.43
CA PRO A 212 -10.67 0.76 -10.22
C PRO A 212 -9.24 0.74 -10.78
N HIS A 213 -8.88 1.65 -11.69
CA HIS A 213 -7.50 1.82 -12.17
C HIS A 213 -6.69 2.74 -11.25
N ASN A 214 -7.35 3.47 -10.34
CA ASN A 214 -6.70 4.34 -9.37
C ASN A 214 -6.34 3.56 -8.09
N ILE A 215 -5.54 2.51 -8.25
CA ILE A 215 -5.10 1.64 -7.14
C ILE A 215 -4.38 2.44 -6.05
N VAL A 216 -3.68 3.50 -6.44
CA VAL A 216 -3.01 4.42 -5.51
C VAL A 216 -4.00 5.21 -4.68
N GLY A 217 -5.02 5.78 -5.33
CA GLY A 217 -6.09 6.48 -4.64
C GLY A 217 -6.80 5.57 -3.64
N LEU A 218 -7.05 4.32 -4.05
CA LEU A 218 -7.62 3.29 -3.19
C LEU A 218 -6.74 2.98 -1.97
N SER A 219 -5.48 2.60 -2.21
CA SER A 219 -4.54 2.19 -1.16
C SER A 219 -4.34 3.30 -0.12
N LEU A 220 -4.21 4.53 -0.61
CA LEU A 220 -3.98 5.68 0.25
C LEU A 220 -5.24 6.16 0.97
N THR A 221 -6.43 5.97 0.39
CA THR A 221 -7.69 6.28 1.09
C THR A 221 -7.91 5.30 2.23
N ILE A 222 -7.71 4.00 1.99
CA ILE A 222 -7.81 2.96 3.01
C ILE A 222 -6.77 3.19 4.12
N ASN A 223 -5.50 3.40 3.75
CA ASN A 223 -4.43 3.60 4.74
C ASN A 223 -4.64 4.89 5.56
N ASP A 224 -5.06 6.00 4.93
CA ASP A 224 -5.34 7.24 5.68
C ASP A 224 -6.50 7.01 6.67
N TYR A 225 -7.55 6.30 6.27
CA TYR A 225 -8.64 5.92 7.16
C TYR A 225 -8.15 5.10 8.36
N MET A 226 -7.37 4.03 8.12
CA MET A 226 -6.77 3.19 9.16
C MET A 226 -5.88 4.01 10.11
N SER A 227 -5.08 4.93 9.57
CA SER A 227 -4.13 5.73 10.36
C SER A 227 -4.77 6.79 11.26
N ASN A 228 -6.02 7.17 10.99
CA ASN A 228 -6.76 8.19 11.74
C ASN A 228 -7.71 7.60 12.81
N ALA A 229 -7.63 6.29 13.07
CA ALA A 229 -8.39 5.60 14.12
C ALA A 229 -7.47 4.74 15.00
N ASP A 230 -7.80 4.61 16.29
CA ASP A 230 -7.05 3.71 17.19
C ASP A 230 -7.23 2.22 16.83
N LYS A 231 -8.42 1.91 16.30
CA LYS A 231 -8.81 0.62 15.74
C LYS A 231 -9.91 0.88 14.71
N SER A 232 -9.92 0.11 13.64
CA SER A 232 -10.96 0.22 12.61
C SER A 232 -11.21 -1.12 11.94
N VAL A 233 -12.29 -1.21 11.17
CA VAL A 233 -12.55 -2.32 10.26
C VAL A 233 -12.70 -1.80 8.84
N VAL A 234 -12.08 -2.45 7.87
CA VAL A 234 -12.18 -2.12 6.45
C VAL A 234 -12.66 -3.34 5.68
N LEU A 235 -13.75 -3.21 4.94
CA LEU A 235 -14.20 -4.22 3.98
C LEU A 235 -13.85 -3.76 2.56
N LEU A 236 -13.06 -4.56 1.84
CA LEU A 236 -12.73 -4.34 0.43
C LEU A 236 -13.48 -5.32 -0.48
N ASP A 237 -14.77 -5.04 -0.71
CA ASP A 237 -15.61 -5.76 -1.66
C ASP A 237 -15.35 -5.29 -3.09
N GLY A 238 -14.34 -5.88 -3.71
CA GLY A 238 -13.96 -5.51 -5.06
C GLY A 238 -12.68 -6.14 -5.59
N ILE A 239 -11.97 -6.97 -4.81
CA ILE A 239 -10.68 -7.55 -5.23
C ILE A 239 -10.79 -8.27 -6.58
N SER A 240 -11.78 -9.15 -6.78
CA SER A 240 -11.95 -9.82 -8.08
C SER A 240 -12.09 -8.82 -9.24
N TYR A 241 -12.79 -7.70 -9.02
CA TYR A 241 -12.96 -6.67 -10.04
C TYR A 241 -11.68 -5.87 -10.27
N LEU A 242 -10.96 -5.52 -9.20
CA LEU A 242 -9.65 -4.88 -9.32
C LEU A 242 -8.68 -5.74 -10.12
N ILE A 243 -8.67 -7.05 -9.89
CA ILE A 243 -7.84 -8.00 -10.65
C ILE A 243 -8.25 -8.04 -12.12
N THR A 244 -9.53 -7.92 -12.47
CA THR A 244 -9.93 -7.91 -13.89
C THR A 244 -9.61 -6.59 -14.60
N GLN A 245 -9.42 -5.50 -13.86
CA GLN A 245 -9.10 -4.18 -14.43
C GLN A 245 -7.60 -3.84 -14.38
N ASN A 246 -6.78 -4.60 -13.66
CA ASN A 246 -5.38 -4.30 -13.42
C ASN A 246 -4.51 -5.57 -13.54
N GLN A 247 -3.19 -5.40 -13.58
CA GLN A 247 -2.30 -6.56 -13.50
C GLN A 247 -2.43 -7.24 -12.14
N PHE A 248 -2.45 -8.58 -12.13
CA PHE A 248 -2.63 -9.37 -10.92
C PHE A 248 -1.57 -9.04 -9.86
N ASP A 249 -0.30 -8.93 -10.26
CA ASP A 249 0.81 -8.62 -9.36
C ASP A 249 0.64 -7.26 -8.67
N THR A 250 0.03 -6.28 -9.35
CA THR A 250 -0.32 -4.97 -8.76
C THR A 250 -1.34 -5.12 -7.64
N ILE A 251 -2.35 -5.97 -7.82
CA ILE A 251 -3.37 -6.19 -6.80
C ILE A 251 -2.83 -7.05 -5.65
N LEU A 252 -2.00 -8.04 -5.95
CA LEU A 252 -1.30 -8.81 -4.91
C LEU A 252 -0.44 -7.89 -4.04
N GLY A 253 0.31 -6.98 -4.66
CA GLY A 253 1.10 -5.98 -3.95
C GLY A 253 0.27 -4.95 -3.18
N LEU A 254 -0.91 -4.56 -3.70
CA LEU A 254 -1.90 -3.79 -2.93
C LEU A 254 -2.34 -4.56 -1.68
N MET A 255 -2.65 -5.85 -1.80
CA MET A 255 -3.08 -6.66 -0.66
C MET A 255 -1.99 -6.77 0.41
N GLN A 256 -0.74 -7.02 -0.01
CA GLN A 256 0.43 -7.01 0.87
C GLN A 256 0.56 -5.66 1.60
N TYR A 257 0.49 -4.55 0.87
CA TYR A 257 0.52 -3.21 1.43
C TYR A 257 -0.60 -2.98 2.45
N LEU A 258 -1.84 -3.36 2.12
CA LEU A 258 -2.98 -3.18 3.01
C LEU A 258 -2.88 -4.06 4.26
N ARG A 259 -2.37 -5.29 4.15
CA ARG A 259 -2.10 -6.18 5.29
C ARG A 259 -1.08 -5.56 6.24
N ASP A 260 0.04 -5.06 5.73
CA ASP A 260 1.08 -4.42 6.56
C ASP A 260 0.52 -3.21 7.33
N ASN A 261 -0.31 -2.39 6.66
CA ASN A 261 -0.94 -1.24 7.31
C ASN A 261 -2.07 -1.66 8.28
N SER A 262 -2.76 -2.77 8.01
CA SER A 262 -3.74 -3.38 8.91
C SER A 262 -3.11 -3.71 10.26
N VAL A 263 -1.97 -4.42 10.26
CA VAL A 263 -1.18 -4.74 11.45
C VAL A 263 -0.70 -3.46 12.15
N LYS A 264 -0.09 -2.55 11.39
CA LYS A 264 0.51 -1.31 11.91
C LYS A 264 -0.50 -0.40 12.62
N HIS A 265 -1.74 -0.35 12.11
CA HIS A 265 -2.80 0.54 12.61
C HIS A 265 -3.90 -0.22 13.35
N ASN A 266 -3.60 -1.44 13.83
CA ASN A 266 -4.52 -2.28 14.61
C ASN A 266 -5.94 -2.32 14.02
N SER A 267 -6.01 -2.42 12.69
CA SER A 267 -7.24 -2.42 11.92
C SER A 267 -7.54 -3.85 11.46
N THR A 268 -8.80 -4.18 11.25
CA THR A 268 -9.20 -5.48 10.70
C THR A 268 -9.50 -5.28 9.22
N LEU A 269 -8.85 -6.05 8.36
CA LEU A 269 -9.09 -6.01 6.91
C LEU A 269 -9.91 -7.25 6.50
N ILE A 270 -11.03 -7.04 5.83
CA ILE A 270 -11.92 -8.10 5.38
C ILE A 270 -12.03 -8.04 3.85
N ILE A 271 -11.76 -9.16 3.20
CA ILE A 271 -11.72 -9.28 1.75
C ILE A 271 -12.63 -10.43 1.32
N PRO A 272 -13.80 -10.18 0.72
CA PRO A 272 -14.54 -11.22 0.02
C PRO A 272 -13.86 -11.56 -1.30
N LEU A 273 -13.80 -12.86 -1.61
CA LEU A 273 -13.25 -13.39 -2.84
C LEU A 273 -14.14 -14.51 -3.38
N ASN A 274 -14.57 -14.37 -4.64
CA ASN A 274 -15.18 -15.47 -5.37
C ASN A 274 -14.09 -16.27 -6.10
N PRO A 275 -13.69 -17.47 -5.62
CA PRO A 275 -12.60 -18.24 -6.22
C PRO A 275 -12.85 -18.60 -7.68
N LYS A 276 -14.13 -18.72 -8.09
CA LYS A 276 -14.49 -19.12 -9.45
C LYS A 276 -14.20 -18.04 -10.50
N THR A 277 -13.86 -16.82 -10.06
CA THR A 277 -13.58 -15.69 -10.96
C THR A 277 -12.10 -15.55 -11.31
N LEU A 278 -11.24 -16.42 -10.77
CA LEU A 278 -9.79 -16.35 -10.88
C LEU A 278 -9.20 -17.72 -11.22
N GLU A 279 -7.96 -17.73 -11.70
CA GLU A 279 -7.19 -18.96 -11.88
C GLU A 279 -6.78 -19.56 -10.52
N ASP A 280 -6.68 -20.88 -10.43
CA ASP A 280 -6.34 -21.57 -9.18
C ASP A 280 -5.04 -21.05 -8.56
N ARG A 281 -4.02 -20.79 -9.39
CA ARG A 281 -2.75 -20.23 -8.92
C ARG A 281 -2.92 -18.84 -8.29
N GLN A 282 -3.76 -17.99 -8.87
CA GLN A 282 -4.03 -16.65 -8.35
C GLN A 282 -4.73 -16.73 -6.99
N VAL A 283 -5.69 -17.64 -6.86
CA VAL A 283 -6.39 -17.89 -5.59
C VAL A 283 -5.41 -18.35 -4.51
N GLU A 284 -4.52 -19.29 -4.82
CA GLU A 284 -3.52 -19.77 -3.86
C GLU A 284 -2.54 -18.68 -3.43
N LEU A 285 -2.11 -17.80 -4.34
CA LEU A 285 -1.28 -16.64 -3.99
C LEU A 285 -2.03 -15.67 -3.07
N ILE A 286 -3.30 -15.35 -3.36
CA ILE A 286 -4.10 -14.48 -2.50
C ILE A 286 -4.26 -15.06 -1.08
N LYS A 287 -4.46 -16.39 -0.97
CA LYS A 287 -4.56 -17.07 0.33
C LYS A 287 -3.30 -16.93 1.19
N GLN A 288 -2.12 -16.78 0.57
CA GLN A 288 -0.86 -16.58 1.30
C GLN A 288 -0.73 -15.15 1.86
N GLU A 289 -1.51 -14.20 1.34
CA GLU A 289 -1.47 -12.79 1.73
C GLU A 289 -2.48 -12.41 2.83
N VAL A 290 -3.13 -13.39 3.45
CA VAL A 290 -4.09 -13.16 4.54
C VAL A 290 -3.73 -13.97 5.77
N ASP A 291 -4.25 -13.58 6.93
CA ASP A 291 -3.98 -14.26 8.20
C ASP A 291 -4.95 -15.43 8.41
N GLU A 292 -6.21 -15.28 8.00
CA GLU A 292 -7.26 -16.29 8.16
C GLU A 292 -8.19 -16.36 6.93
N ILE A 293 -8.69 -17.56 6.62
CA ILE A 293 -9.60 -17.83 5.50
C ILE A 293 -10.92 -18.38 6.07
N LEU A 294 -12.05 -17.79 5.68
CA LEU A 294 -13.40 -18.05 6.21
C LEU A 294 -14.42 -18.39 5.12
#